data_AF-A0A969L1D5-F1
#
_entry.id   AF-A0A969L1D5-F1
#
_cell.length_a   1.000
_cell.length_b   1.000
_cell.length_c   1.000
_cell.angle_alpha   90.00
_cell.angle_beta   90.00
_cell.angle_gamma   90.00
#
_symmetry.space_group_name_H-M   'P 1'
#
loop_
_entity.id
_entity.type
_entity.pdbx_description
1 polymer ?
#
loop_
_entity_poly.entity_id
_entity_poly.type
_entity_poly.pdbx_seq_one_letter_code
_entity_poly.pdbx_strand_id
1 'polypeptide(L)'
;MVEERPMPNAALRVLLEAIEEVMGENGTKAVLNAGNLGKYINSYPPKNLDMAATFAEYGAIEDAVEDFYGPRGARAMLLRIGRATF
;
A
#
# COMPACT_ATOMS: atom_id res chain seq x y z
N MET A 1 5.09 -13.81 16.06
CA MET A 1 5.57 -14.23 14.72
C MET A 1 4.55 -13.94 13.61
N VAL A 2 3.60 -13.01 13.78
CA VAL A 2 2.61 -12.68 12.73
C VAL A 2 3.17 -11.67 11.70
N GLU A 3 4.24 -10.94 12.05
CA GLU A 3 4.86 -9.90 11.23
C GLU A 3 5.44 -10.39 9.90
N GLU A 4 5.86 -11.66 9.79
CA GLU A 4 6.46 -12.18 8.55
C GLU A 4 5.55 -13.14 7.80
N ARG A 5 4.23 -13.11 8.04
CA ARG A 5 3.32 -13.96 7.26
C ARG A 5 3.46 -13.61 5.77
N PRO A 6 3.90 -14.54 4.90
CA PRO A 6 4.14 -14.21 3.51
C PRO A 6 2.83 -14.11 2.73
N MET A 7 2.85 -13.34 1.65
CA MET A 7 1.74 -13.16 0.71
C MET A 7 2.24 -13.00 -0.73
N PRO A 8 1.38 -13.24 -1.75
CA PRO A 8 1.79 -13.07 -3.14
C PRO A 8 2.18 -11.62 -3.44
N ASN A 9 3.26 -11.42 -4.20
CA ASN A 9 3.66 -10.08 -4.68
C ASN A 9 2.52 -9.36 -5.39
N ALA A 10 1.73 -10.08 -6.19
CA ALA A 10 0.57 -9.54 -6.88
C ALA A 10 -0.45 -8.87 -5.93
N ALA A 11 -0.66 -9.41 -4.73
CA ALA A 11 -1.63 -8.85 -3.79
C ALA A 11 -1.16 -7.49 -3.22
N LEU A 12 0.11 -7.39 -2.83
CA LEU A 12 0.70 -6.11 -2.38
C LEU A 12 0.79 -5.10 -3.53
N ARG A 13 1.11 -5.58 -4.74
CA ARG A 13 1.17 -4.76 -5.95
C ARG A 13 -0.18 -4.13 -6.30
N VAL A 14 -1.28 -4.89 -6.25
CA VAL A 14 -2.62 -4.36 -6.55
C VAL A 14 -3.02 -3.27 -5.57
N LEU A 15 -2.68 -3.40 -4.28
CA LEU A 15 -2.89 -2.32 -3.29
C LEU A 15 -2.14 -1.04 -3.69
N LEU A 16 -0.85 -1.16 -4.05
CA LEU A 16 -0.03 -0.02 -4.46
C LEU A 16 -0.54 0.64 -5.75
N GLU A 17 -0.97 -0.15 -6.74
CA GLU A 17 -1.58 0.34 -7.98
C GLU A 17 -2.91 1.07 -7.70
N ALA A 18 -3.74 0.54 -6.80
CA ALA A 18 -4.99 1.18 -6.37
C ALA A 18 -4.77 2.50 -5.62
N ILE A 19 -3.73 2.58 -4.77
CA ILE A 19 -3.31 3.82 -4.11
C ILE A 19 -2.89 4.85 -5.17
N GLU A 20 -2.09 4.45 -6.15
CA GLU A 20 -1.65 5.33 -7.23
C GLU A 20 -2.80 5.82 -8.11
N GLU A 21 -3.77 4.96 -8.41
CA GLU A 21 -4.98 5.38 -9.13
C GLU A 21 -5.76 6.46 -8.36
N VAL A 22 -5.92 6.29 -7.05
CA VAL A 22 -6.73 7.17 -6.22
C VAL A 22 -6.01 8.48 -5.85
N MET A 23 -4.71 8.41 -5.61
CA MET A 23 -3.89 9.50 -5.05
C MET A 23 -2.93 10.14 -6.07
N GLY A 24 -2.74 9.51 -7.23
CA GLY A 24 -1.71 9.87 -8.20
C GLY A 24 -0.30 9.49 -7.75
N GLU A 25 0.63 9.56 -8.69
CA GLU A 25 2.05 9.21 -8.48
C GLU A 25 2.68 10.01 -7.32
N ASN A 26 2.47 11.32 -7.28
CA ASN A 26 3.04 12.18 -6.25
C ASN A 26 2.43 11.94 -4.87
N GLY A 27 1.11 11.68 -4.79
CA GLY A 27 0.43 11.35 -3.53
C GLY A 27 0.92 10.02 -2.98
N THR A 28 1.11 9.02 -3.86
CA THR A 28 1.63 7.70 -3.49
C THR A 28 3.05 7.78 -2.98
N LYS A 29 3.92 8.55 -3.66
CA LYS A 29 5.28 8.81 -3.15
C LYS A 29 5.27 9.50 -1.80
N ALA A 30 4.36 10.45 -1.56
CA ALA A 30 4.26 11.13 -0.28
C ALA A 30 3.87 10.17 0.85
N VAL A 31 2.88 9.31 0.63
CA VAL A 31 2.46 8.25 1.59
C VAL A 31 3.60 7.27 1.86
N LEU A 32 4.24 6.74 0.81
CA LEU A 32 5.32 5.77 0.98
C LEU A 32 6.53 6.35 1.72
N ASN A 33 6.85 7.62 1.49
CA ASN A 33 7.89 8.30 2.27
C ASN A 33 7.48 8.48 3.74
N ALA A 34 6.24 8.91 4.01
CA ALA A 34 5.73 9.10 5.37
C ALA A 34 5.73 7.79 6.19
N GLY A 35 5.37 6.67 5.55
CA GLY A 35 5.36 5.34 6.17
C GLY A 35 6.70 4.62 6.21
N ASN A 36 7.82 5.26 5.85
CA ASN A 36 9.14 4.63 5.73
C ASN A 36 9.17 3.40 4.78
N LEU A 37 8.36 3.45 3.73
CA LEU A 37 8.16 2.42 2.70
C LEU A 37 8.78 2.83 1.35
N GLY A 38 9.79 3.69 1.38
CA GLY A 38 10.44 4.25 0.19
C GLY A 38 10.99 3.20 -0.79
N LYS A 39 11.23 1.96 -0.35
CA LYS A 39 11.61 0.84 -1.21
C LYS A 39 10.61 0.53 -2.32
N TYR A 40 9.34 0.92 -2.17
CA TYR A 40 8.30 0.73 -3.18
C TYR A 40 8.19 1.88 -4.17
N ILE A 41 8.91 3.00 -3.98
CA ILE A 41 8.88 4.12 -4.92
C ILE A 41 9.53 3.69 -6.24
N ASN A 42 8.75 3.73 -7.33
CA ASN A 42 9.16 3.27 -8.67
C ASN A 42 9.64 1.80 -8.71
N SER A 43 9.32 1.01 -7.69
CA SER A 43 9.80 -0.36 -7.52
C SER A 43 8.74 -1.22 -6.84
N TYR A 44 7.51 -1.20 -7.38
CA TYR A 44 6.44 -2.07 -6.89
C TYR A 44 6.82 -3.54 -6.99
N PRO A 45 6.28 -4.40 -6.11
CA PRO A 45 6.49 -5.84 -6.19
C PRO A 45 6.20 -6.37 -7.61
N PRO A 46 6.92 -7.38 -8.10
CA PRO A 46 6.69 -7.93 -9.43
C PRO A 46 5.27 -8.48 -9.57
N LYS A 47 4.71 -8.42 -10.78
CA LYS A 47 3.37 -8.94 -11.08
C LYS A 47 3.39 -10.47 -11.20
N ASN A 48 3.61 -11.17 -10.09
CA ASN A 48 3.64 -12.62 -10.00
C ASN A 48 3.06 -13.13 -8.67
N LEU A 49 2.94 -14.45 -8.53
CA LEU A 49 2.39 -15.10 -7.33
C LEU A 49 3.47 -15.53 -6.32
N ASP A 50 4.70 -15.05 -6.47
CA ASP A 50 5.77 -15.40 -5.54
C ASP A 50 5.46 -14.83 -4.16
N MET A 51 5.65 -15.65 -3.13
CA MET A 51 5.31 -15.34 -1.73
C MET A 51 6.42 -14.53 -1.05
N ALA A 52 6.81 -13.40 -1.65
CA ALA A 52 7.93 -12.57 -1.19
C ALA A 52 7.50 -11.26 -0.49
N ALA A 53 6.26 -10.83 -0.67
CA ALA A 53 5.65 -9.78 0.14
C ALA A 53 5.18 -10.35 1.49
N THR A 54 4.89 -9.47 2.45
CA THR A 54 4.41 -9.84 3.77
C THR A 54 3.13 -9.09 4.15
N PHE A 55 2.32 -9.70 5.02
CA PHE A 55 1.14 -9.05 5.59
C PHE A 55 1.51 -7.79 6.40
N ALA A 56 2.69 -7.75 7.03
CA ALA A 56 3.15 -6.54 7.72
C ALA A 56 3.40 -5.39 6.75
N GLU A 57 3.94 -5.64 5.56
CA GLU A 57 4.10 -4.59 4.54
C GLU A 57 2.76 -4.10 4.01
N TYR A 58 1.79 -5.00 3.85
CA TYR A 58 0.43 -4.65 3.45
C TYR A 58 -0.22 -3.72 4.49
N GLY A 59 -0.19 -4.11 5.77
CA GLY A 59 -0.70 -3.28 6.87
C GLY A 59 0.04 -1.95 6.99
N ALA A 60 1.38 -1.94 6.89
CA ALA A 60 2.17 -0.71 6.96
C ALA A 60 1.82 0.29 5.86
N ILE A 61 1.44 -0.17 4.66
CA ILE A 61 0.96 0.71 3.58
C ILE A 61 -0.40 1.32 3.93
N GLU A 62 -1.34 0.53 4.47
CA GLU A 62 -2.65 1.04 4.91
C GLU A 62 -2.50 2.02 6.08
N ASP A 63 -1.65 1.71 7.05
CA ASP A 63 -1.30 2.59 8.17
C ASP A 63 -0.67 3.90 7.65
N ALA A 64 0.20 3.83 6.65
CA ALA A 64 0.80 5.03 6.04
C ALA A 64 -0.24 5.94 5.37
N VAL A 65 -1.27 5.36 4.73
CA VAL A 65 -2.41 6.13 4.20
C VAL A 65 -3.20 6.77 5.34
N GLU A 66 -3.41 6.02 6.44
CA GLU A 66 -4.13 6.54 7.60
C GLU A 66 -3.40 7.70 8.26
N ASP A 67 -2.09 7.55 8.51
CA ASP A 67 -1.24 8.59 9.09
C ASP A 67 -1.18 9.84 8.22
N PHE A 68 -1.10 9.68 6.89
CA PHE A 68 -1.01 10.79 5.95
C PHE A 68 -2.28 11.67 5.94
N TYR A 69 -3.46 11.06 6.03
CA TYR A 69 -4.74 11.77 5.99
C TYR A 69 -5.35 12.05 7.37
N GLY A 70 -4.83 11.42 8.42
CA GLY A 70 -5.34 11.45 9.77
C GLY A 70 -6.75 10.84 9.92
N PRO A 71 -7.28 10.79 11.16
CA PRO A 71 -8.47 10.02 11.52
C PRO A 71 -9.77 10.45 10.81
N ARG A 72 -9.80 11.65 10.21
CA ARG A 72 -10.98 12.17 9.50
C ARG A 72 -10.92 11.94 8.00
N GLY A 73 -9.73 12.02 7.40
CA GLY A 73 -9.53 11.89 5.95
C GLY A 73 -9.28 10.44 5.50
N ALA A 74 -8.62 9.65 6.35
CA ALA A 74 -8.16 8.31 6.04
C ALA A 74 -9.30 7.38 5.59
N ARG A 75 -10.41 7.36 6.34
CA ARG A 75 -11.53 6.45 6.06
C ARG A 75 -12.10 6.61 4.65
N ALA A 76 -12.30 7.85 4.20
CA ALA A 76 -12.82 8.10 2.86
C ALA A 76 -11.84 7.67 1.77
N MET A 77 -10.54 7.84 2.02
CA MET A 77 -9.48 7.44 1.10
C MET A 77 -9.33 5.92 1.03
N LEU A 78 -9.24 5.24 2.18
CA LEU A 78 -9.16 3.77 2.26
C LEU A 78 -10.39 3.09 1.61
N LEU A 79 -11.59 3.67 1.74
CA LEU A 79 -12.78 3.16 1.04
C LEU A 79 -12.69 3.32 -0.49
N ARG A 80 -12.05 4.37 -1.00
CA ARG A 80 -11.81 4.55 -2.44
C ARG A 80 -10.74 3.58 -2.94
N ILE A 81 -9.67 3.41 -2.18
CA ILE A 81 -8.58 2.45 -2.47
C ILE A 81 -9.13 1.03 -2.50
N GLY A 82 -9.93 0.63 -1.51
CA GLY A 82 -10.54 -0.70 -1.46
C GLY A 82 -11.45 -1.00 -2.67
N ARG A 83 -12.16 0.01 -3.20
CA ARG A 83 -12.97 -0.12 -4.42
C ARG A 83 -12.14 -0.19 -5.71
N ALA A 84 -10.94 0.37 -5.72
CA ALA A 84 -10.01 0.23 -6.84
C ALA A 84 -9.25 -1.10 -6.79
N THR A 85 -9.18 -1.72 -5.61
CA THR A 85 -8.47 -2.99 -5.37
C THR A 85 -9.29 -4.22 -5.81
N PHE A 86 -10.63 -4.19 -5.68
CA PHE A 86 -11.54 -5.32 -5.90
C PHE A 86 -12.73 -4.94 -6.80
#